data_AF-A0A670Z6K3-F1
#
_entry.id   AF-A0A670Z6K3-F1
#
_cell.length_a   1.000
_cell.length_b   1.000
_cell.length_c   1.000
_cell.angle_alpha   90.00
_cell.angle_beta   90.00
_cell.angle_gamma   90.00
#
_symmetry.space_group_name_H-M   'P 1'
#
loop_
_entity.id
_entity.type
_entity.pdbx_description
1 polymer ?
#
loop_
_entity_poly.entity_id
_entity_poly.type
_entity_poly.pdbx_seq_one_letter_code
_entity_poly.pdbx_strand_id
1 'polypeptide(L)'
;LPAKALLKEFQRLDDYLRNPLPEEIDQNCAEDLLVSERKFLDGNRMTLADCNLLPKLNIIKVNASCSWMDLHLFFSDELQPLCYVFLSHPNLW
;
A
#
# COMPACT_ATOMS: atom_id res chain seq x y z
N LEU A 1 -7.75 20.02 -7.15
CA LEU A 1 -6.86 18.99 -7.76
C LEU A 1 -7.17 17.64 -7.09
N PRO A 2 -8.07 16.83 -7.66
CA PRO A 2 -8.52 15.55 -7.08
C PRO A 2 -7.38 14.55 -6.83
N ALA A 3 -6.28 14.67 -7.58
CA ALA A 3 -5.08 13.83 -7.41
C ALA A 3 -4.44 13.94 -6.02
N LYS A 4 -4.37 15.15 -5.42
CA LYS A 4 -3.77 15.33 -4.09
C LYS A 4 -4.54 14.66 -2.96
N ALA A 5 -5.88 14.67 -3.04
CA ALA A 5 -6.71 13.99 -2.04
C ALA A 5 -6.54 12.47 -2.14
N LEU A 6 -6.51 11.94 -3.35
CA LEU A 6 -6.28 10.52 -3.60
C LEU A 6 -4.91 10.08 -3.09
N LEU A 7 -3.85 10.84 -3.40
CA LEU A 7 -2.49 10.57 -2.93
C LEU A 7 -2.36 10.55 -1.41
N LYS A 8 -3.08 11.44 -0.72
CA LYS A 8 -3.12 11.47 0.74
C LYS A 8 -3.76 10.21 1.32
N GLU A 9 -4.80 9.67 0.68
CA GLU A 9 -5.40 8.41 1.12
C GLU A 9 -4.49 7.21 0.83
N PHE A 10 -3.70 7.24 -0.25
CA PHE A 10 -2.67 6.23 -0.48
C PHE A 10 -1.56 6.26 0.56
N GLN A 11 -1.10 7.44 0.97
CA GLN A 11 -0.14 7.58 2.07
C GLN A 11 -0.72 7.00 3.38
N ARG A 12 -1.99 7.30 3.68
CA ARG A 12 -2.66 6.73 4.86
C ARG A 12 -2.75 5.21 4.82
N LEU A 13 -3.04 4.64 3.65
CA LEU A 13 -3.06 3.20 3.46
C LEU A 13 -1.66 2.60 3.65
N ASP A 14 -0.63 3.26 3.13
CA ASP A 14 0.77 2.85 3.29
C ASP A 14 1.19 2.85 4.77
N ASP A 15 0.88 3.92 5.49
CA ASP A 15 1.16 4.05 6.91
C ASP A 15 0.40 2.97 7.72
N TYR A 16 -0.85 2.68 7.34
CA TYR A 16 -1.61 1.59 7.94
C TYR A 16 -0.93 0.25 7.74
N LEU A 17 -0.55 -0.09 6.50
CA LEU A 17 0.09 -1.36 6.16
C LEU A 17 1.47 -1.52 6.81
N ARG A 18 2.25 -0.44 6.94
CA ARG A 18 3.56 -0.47 7.59
C ARG A 18 3.48 -0.59 9.11
N ASN A 19 2.43 -0.05 9.74
CA ASN A 19 2.28 -0.11 11.18
C ASN A 19 1.87 -1.53 11.64
N PRO A 20 2.63 -2.18 12.52
CA PRO A 20 2.30 -3.52 13.03
C PRO A 20 0.97 -3.51 13.76
N LEU A 21 0.17 -4.57 13.57
CA LEU A 21 -1.06 -4.78 14.31
C LEU A 21 -0.74 -5.21 15.76
N PRO A 22 -1.62 -4.92 16.74
CA PRO A 22 -1.43 -5.37 18.11
C PRO A 22 -1.21 -6.88 18.25
N GLU A 23 -1.83 -7.67 17.36
CA GLU A 23 -1.69 -9.13 17.30
C GLU A 23 -0.31 -9.58 16.80
N GLU A 24 0.43 -8.71 16.09
CA GLU A 24 1.79 -8.97 15.63
C GLU A 24 2.83 -8.57 16.68
N ILE A 25 2.50 -7.64 17.57
CA ILE A 25 3.42 -7.15 18.60
C ILE A 25 3.43 -8.13 19.78
N ASP A 26 4.43 -9.01 19.82
CA ASP A 26 4.68 -9.84 21.00
C ASP A 26 5.34 -9.00 22.11
N GLN A 27 4.56 -8.71 23.16
CA GLN A 27 5.01 -7.96 24.34
C GLN A 27 6.15 -8.64 25.11
N ASN A 28 6.45 -9.90 24.79
CA ASN A 28 7.51 -10.69 25.42
C ASN A 28 8.74 -10.87 24.53
N CYS A 29 8.70 -10.39 23.28
CA CYS A 29 9.86 -10.36 22.38
C CYS A 29 10.72 -9.12 22.68
N ALA A 30 12.04 -9.32 22.77
CA ALA A 30 12.99 -8.22 22.95
C ALA A 30 13.19 -7.37 21.69
N GLU A 31 12.66 -7.84 20.56
CA GLU A 31 12.72 -7.16 19.26
C GLU A 31 11.39 -6.45 19.02
N ASP A 32 11.42 -5.12 19.03
CA ASP A 32 10.30 -4.30 18.57
C ASP A 32 10.11 -4.55 17.07
N LEU A 33 8.99 -5.15 16.68
CA LEU A 33 8.57 -5.21 15.28
C LEU A 33 8.29 -3.78 14.80
N LEU A 34 9.24 -3.18 14.09
CA LEU A 34 9.12 -1.81 13.57
C LEU A 34 8.27 -1.73 12.29
N VAL A 35 8.11 -2.85 11.59
CA VAL A 35 7.36 -2.96 10.33
C VAL A 35 6.49 -4.20 10.38
N SER A 36 5.23 -4.07 9.97
CA SER A 36 4.29 -5.19 9.86
C SER A 36 4.74 -6.21 8.81
N GLU A 37 4.57 -7.51 9.09
CA GLU A 37 4.86 -8.60 8.16
C GLU A 37 3.60 -9.19 7.53
N ARG A 38 2.43 -8.62 7.82
CA ARG A 38 1.15 -9.12 7.33
C ARG A 38 1.03 -9.07 5.80
N LYS A 39 0.34 -10.08 5.27
CA LYS A 39 0.13 -10.22 3.81
C LYS A 39 -1.07 -9.46 3.27
N PHE A 40 -2.06 -9.18 4.11
CA PHE A 40 -3.34 -8.54 3.78
C PHE A 40 -3.69 -7.45 4.80
N LEU A 41 -4.76 -6.68 4.54
CA LEU A 41 -5.11 -5.50 5.34
C LEU A 41 -5.16 -5.77 6.85
N ASP A 42 -5.77 -6.90 7.23
CA ASP A 42 -6.03 -7.26 8.62
C ASP A 42 -5.22 -8.49 9.10
N GLY A 43 -4.16 -8.86 8.39
CA GLY A 43 -3.28 -9.97 8.80
C GLY A 43 -2.86 -10.89 7.66
N ASN A 44 -2.66 -12.18 7.97
CA ASN A 44 -2.17 -13.16 7.00
C ASN A 44 -3.27 -13.90 6.22
N ARG A 45 -4.55 -13.53 6.42
CA ARG A 45 -5.68 -14.09 5.70
C ARG A 45 -6.46 -12.99 5.00
N MET A 46 -6.95 -13.30 3.82
CA MET A 46 -7.79 -12.41 3.02
C MET A 46 -9.18 -12.28 3.65
N THR A 47 -9.67 -11.05 3.74
CA THR A 47 -10.95 -10.68 4.34
C THR A 47 -11.85 -9.96 3.33
N LEU A 48 -13.07 -9.61 3.75
CA LEU A 48 -14.00 -8.83 2.92
C LEU A 48 -13.46 -7.41 2.63
N ALA A 49 -12.63 -6.85 3.50
CA ALA A 49 -12.01 -5.55 3.29
C ALA A 49 -11.08 -5.59 2.07
N ASP A 50 -10.28 -6.66 1.95
CA ASP A 50 -9.37 -6.88 0.83
C ASP A 50 -10.14 -7.04 -0.48
N CYS A 51 -11.22 -7.83 -0.49
CA CYS A 51 -12.08 -8.01 -1.67
C CYS A 51 -12.68 -6.70 -2.19
N ASN A 52 -12.93 -5.72 -1.31
CA ASN A 52 -13.51 -4.43 -1.69
C ASN A 52 -12.44 -3.43 -2.16
N LEU A 53 -11.22 -3.53 -1.64
CA LEU A 53 -10.17 -2.53 -1.85
C LEU A 53 -9.15 -2.96 -2.92
N LEU A 54 -8.69 -4.21 -2.91
CA LEU A 54 -7.68 -4.72 -3.84
C LEU A 54 -8.07 -4.54 -5.32
N PRO A 55 -9.32 -4.83 -5.75
CA PRO A 55 -9.70 -4.60 -7.14
C PRO A 55 -9.64 -3.13 -7.55
N LYS A 56 -9.98 -2.20 -6.65
CA LYS A 56 -9.94 -0.75 -6.91
C LYS A 56 -8.51 -0.26 -7.03
N LEU A 57 -7.64 -0.73 -6.15
CA LEU A 57 -6.23 -0.37 -6.15
C LEU A 57 -5.50 -0.97 -7.36
N ASN A 58 -5.84 -2.19 -7.79
CA ASN A 58 -5.29 -2.81 -8.99
C ASN A 58 -5.65 -2.03 -10.27
N ILE A 59 -6.88 -1.52 -10.39
CA ILE A 59 -7.28 -0.65 -11.51
C ILE A 59 -6.40 0.62 -11.55
N ILE A 60 -6.16 1.24 -10.39
CA ILE A 60 -5.30 2.43 -10.29
C ILE A 60 -3.86 2.10 -10.66
N LYS A 61 -3.33 0.94 -10.21
CA LYS A 61 -2.00 0.45 -10.56
C LYS A 61 -1.85 0.29 -12.07
N VAL A 62 -2.80 -0.39 -12.72
CA VAL A 62 -2.76 -0.68 -14.14
C VAL A 62 -2.88 0.61 -14.95
N ASN A 63 -3.84 1.47 -14.62
CA ASN A 63 -4.03 2.75 -15.32
C ASN A 63 -2.83 3.69 -15.15
N ALA A 64 -2.23 3.71 -13.95
CA ALA A 64 -0.98 4.41 -13.74
C ALA A 64 0.10 3.76 -14.62
N SER A 65 0.38 2.45 -14.47
CA SER A 65 1.39 1.67 -15.22
C SER A 65 1.35 1.93 -16.74
N CYS A 66 0.16 1.90 -17.34
CA CYS A 66 -0.03 2.15 -18.76
C CYS A 66 0.27 3.61 -19.13
N SER A 67 -0.13 4.58 -18.29
CA SER A 67 0.23 5.98 -18.49
C SER A 67 1.74 6.25 -18.39
N TRP A 68 2.51 5.45 -17.64
CA TRP A 68 3.97 5.58 -17.57
C TRP A 68 4.69 5.00 -18.78
N MET A 69 4.12 3.98 -19.45
CA MET A 69 4.71 3.43 -20.67
C MET A 69 4.59 4.38 -21.87
N ASP A 70 3.61 5.28 -21.87
CA ASP A 70 3.43 6.30 -22.92
C ASP A 70 4.27 7.57 -22.72
N LEU A 71 4.81 7.81 -21.51
CA LEU A 71 5.67 8.95 -21.20
C LEU A 71 6.91 8.51 -20.43
N HIS A 72 8.04 8.40 -21.14
CA HIS A 72 9.37 8.11 -20.59
C HIS A 72 9.94 9.22 -19.66
N LEU A 73 9.13 10.19 -19.25
CA LEU A 73 9.52 11.35 -18.46
C LEU A 73 8.33 11.74 -17.59
N PHE A 74 8.39 11.39 -16.31
CA PHE A 74 7.94 12.17 -15.16
C PHE A 74 7.70 11.21 -14.00
N PHE A 75 8.79 10.79 -13.34
CA PHE A 75 8.77 10.55 -11.90
C PHE A 75 8.42 11.91 -11.25
N SER A 76 7.15 12.30 -11.31
CA SER A 76 6.67 13.49 -10.61
C SER A 76 6.58 13.09 -9.15
N ASP A 77 7.17 13.89 -8.25
CA ASP A 77 7.17 13.67 -6.79
C ASP A 77 5.76 13.36 -6.24
N GLU A 78 4.70 13.77 -6.94
CA GLU A 78 3.31 13.48 -6.58
C GLU A 78 2.96 11.99 -6.58
N LEU A 79 3.50 11.16 -7.49
CA LEU A 79 3.11 9.74 -7.60
C LEU A 79 4.08 8.78 -6.88
N GLN A 80 5.16 9.30 -6.28
CA GLN A 80 6.08 8.53 -5.43
C GLN A 80 5.37 7.67 -4.36
N PRO A 81 4.35 8.17 -3.65
CA PRO A 81 3.66 7.38 -2.62
C PRO A 81 2.96 6.14 -3.18
N LEU A 82 2.38 6.26 -4.38
CA LEU A 82 1.74 5.15 -5.07
C LEU A 82 2.77 4.08 -5.44
N CYS A 83 3.86 4.49 -6.09
CA CYS A 83 4.94 3.57 -6.46
C CYS A 83 5.52 2.87 -5.23
N TYR A 84 5.72 3.60 -4.13
CA TYR A 84 6.21 3.03 -2.88
C TYR A 84 5.24 1.99 -2.30
N VAL A 85 3.94 2.28 -2.21
CA VAL A 85 2.93 1.32 -1.73
C VAL A 85 2.94 0.03 -2.54
N PHE A 86 3.00 0.14 -3.88
CA PHE A 86 3.00 -1.02 -4.78
C PHE A 86 4.28 -1.85 -4.70
N LEU A 87 5.43 -1.22 -4.46
CA LEU A 87 6.73 -1.89 -4.37
C LEU A 87 6.99 -2.49 -2.98
N SER A 88 6.58 -1.80 -1.92
CA SER A 88 6.80 -2.23 -0.53
C SER A 88 5.92 -3.41 -0.12
N HIS A 89 4.79 -3.64 -0.81
CA HIS A 89 3.83 -4.67 -0.44
C HIS A 89 3.49 -5.61 -1.61
N PRO A 90 4.46 -6.37 -2.16
CA PRO A 90 4.25 -7.19 -3.35
C PRO A 90 3.19 -8.29 -3.16
N ASN A 91 2.96 -8.74 -1.92
CA ASN A 91 2.00 -9.79 -1.60
C ASN A 91 0.53 -9.32 -1.59
N LEU A 92 0.28 -8.01 -1.58
CA LEU A 92 -1.07 -7.46 -1.68
C LEU A 92 -1.58 -7.38 -3.14
N TRP A 93 -0.74 -7.61 -4.15
CA TRP A 93 -1.03 -7.37 -5.57
C TRP A 93 -0.96 -8.62 -6.44
#